data_AF-A0A7D6ZCA8-F1
#
_entry.id   AF-A0A7D6ZCA8-F1
#
_cell.length_a   1.000
_cell.length_b   1.000
_cell.length_c   1.000
_cell.angle_alpha   90.00
_cell.angle_beta   90.00
_cell.angle_gamma   90.00
#
_symmetry.space_group_name_H-M   'P 1'
#
loop_
_entity.id
_entity.type
_entity.pdbx_description
1 polymer ?
#
loop_
_entity_poly.entity_id
_entity_poly.type
_entity_poly.pdbx_seq_one_letter_code
_entity_poly.pdbx_strand_id
1 'polypeptide(L)'
;MAELGERRATLTRFSAGHGVTTAEVTNVVAPHLLPKAAARYGDITVQIEEHWHELVGDVARGVMHGRVAAARLQVEGSFRLRASGSAACVLSLDGTVASALPLVGRAVEAGLAKEIPEGFTRNCEFIRQWVERQS
;
A
#
# COMPACT_ATOMS: atom_id res chain seq x y z
N MET A 1 6.88 -1.57 -15.40
CA MET A 1 7.59 -1.04 -14.22
C MET A 1 7.13 0.41 -14.06
N ALA A 2 6.55 0.75 -12.92
CA ALA A 2 6.28 2.15 -12.59
C ALA A 2 7.34 2.58 -11.58
N GLU A 3 8.11 3.62 -11.91
CA GLU A 3 9.09 4.19 -10.98
C GLU A 3 8.33 5.06 -9.97
N LEU A 4 8.27 4.58 -8.72
CA LEU A 4 7.79 5.36 -7.57
C LEU A 4 9.00 6.09 -6.97
N GLY A 5 9.63 6.97 -7.74
CA GLY A 5 10.93 7.56 -7.40
C GLY A 5 12.02 6.50 -7.24
N GLU A 6 12.77 6.52 -6.15
CA GLU A 6 13.82 5.52 -5.84
C GLU A 6 13.26 4.17 -5.31
N ARG A 7 11.94 4.03 -5.19
CA ARG A 7 11.29 2.76 -4.86
C ARG A 7 11.06 1.95 -6.14
N ARG A 8 11.46 0.68 -6.08
CA ARG A 8 11.20 -0.28 -7.17
C ARG A 8 9.91 -1.03 -6.87
N ALA A 9 8.89 -0.81 -7.69
CA ALA A 9 7.63 -1.53 -7.63
C ALA A 9 7.48 -2.46 -8.83
N THR A 10 7.16 -3.71 -8.55
CA THR A 10 6.93 -4.74 -9.56
C THR A 10 5.55 -5.34 -9.32
N LEU A 11 4.66 -5.20 -10.32
CA LEU A 11 3.42 -5.96 -10.37
C LEU A 11 3.79 -7.41 -10.69
N THR A 12 3.68 -8.27 -9.69
CA THR A 12 4.06 -9.69 -9.79
C THR A 12 2.90 -10.54 -10.31
N ARG A 13 1.66 -10.12 -10.04
CA ARG A 13 0.46 -10.76 -10.55
C ARG A 13 -0.64 -9.75 -10.78
N PHE A 14 -1.40 -9.97 -11.84
CA PHE A 14 -2.64 -9.26 -12.09
C PHE A 14 -3.64 -10.20 -12.75
N SER A 15 -4.88 -10.18 -12.27
CA SER A 15 -6.00 -10.86 -12.90
C SER A 15 -7.27 -10.08 -12.67
N ALA A 16 -8.08 -9.92 -13.71
CA ALA A 16 -9.41 -9.34 -13.62
C ALA A 16 -10.40 -10.33 -14.26
N GLY A 17 -11.41 -10.76 -13.50
CA GLY A 17 -12.42 -11.70 -13.98
C GLY A 17 -13.32 -12.23 -12.87
N HIS A 18 -14.48 -12.80 -13.23
CA HIS A 18 -15.42 -13.40 -12.28
C HIS A 18 -15.80 -12.47 -11.11
N GLY A 19 -15.91 -11.17 -11.37
CA GLY A 19 -16.29 -10.18 -10.37
C GLY A 19 -15.21 -9.76 -9.38
N VAL A 20 -13.98 -10.26 -9.55
CA VAL A 20 -12.85 -9.90 -8.69
C VAL A 20 -11.66 -9.48 -9.54
N THR A 21 -11.01 -8.40 -9.13
CA THR A 21 -9.70 -7.99 -9.63
C THR A 21 -8.67 -8.23 -8.54
N THR A 22 -7.63 -9.00 -8.83
CA THR A 22 -6.51 -9.26 -7.93
C THR A 22 -5.26 -8.61 -8.48
N ALA A 23 -4.51 -7.93 -7.61
CA ALA A 23 -3.19 -7.40 -7.92
C ALA A 23 -2.22 -7.81 -6.80
N GLU A 24 -1.07 -8.35 -7.19
CA GLU A 24 0.05 -8.58 -6.27
C GLU A 24 1.21 -7.69 -6.70
N VAL A 25 1.73 -6.92 -5.74
CA VAL A 25 2.82 -5.96 -5.96
C VAL A 25 3.93 -6.23 -4.96
N THR A 26 5.15 -6.33 -5.47
CA THR A 26 6.36 -6.33 -4.64
C THR A 26 7.03 -4.98 -4.74
N ASN A 27 7.23 -4.34 -3.58
CA ASN A 27 7.94 -3.08 -3.43
C ASN A 27 9.26 -3.30 -2.72
N VAL A 28 10.35 -2.75 -3.24
CA VAL A 28 11.65 -2.70 -2.56
C VAL A 28 11.93 -1.27 -2.13
N VAL A 29 12.13 -1.07 -0.84
CA VAL A 29 12.43 0.22 -0.21
C VAL A 29 13.87 0.19 0.29
N ALA A 30 14.70 1.09 -0.24
CA ALA A 30 16.10 1.20 0.14
C ALA A 30 16.27 1.74 1.58
N PRO A 31 17.34 1.35 2.29
CA PRO A 31 17.61 1.72 3.69
C PRO A 31 17.51 3.21 4.01
N HIS A 32 18.00 4.07 3.12
CA HIS A 32 18.05 5.51 3.36
C HIS A 32 16.68 6.18 3.24
N LEU A 33 15.70 5.49 2.66
CA LEU A 33 14.29 5.90 2.60
C LEU A 33 13.48 5.39 3.80
N LEU A 34 14.12 4.65 4.70
CA LEU A 34 13.50 4.11 5.90
C LEU A 34 13.86 4.94 7.13
N PRO A 35 13.01 4.94 8.17
CA PRO A 35 13.39 5.44 9.48
C PRO A 35 14.70 4.78 9.96
N LYS A 36 15.56 5.52 10.66
CA LYS A 36 16.89 5.05 11.12
C LYS A 36 16.85 3.68 11.80
N ALA A 37 15.80 3.39 12.59
CA ALA A 37 15.64 2.11 13.28
C ALA A 37 15.30 0.93 12.35
N ALA A 38 14.69 1.19 11.18
CA ALA A 38 14.38 0.21 10.16
C ALA A 38 15.49 0.09 9.10
N ALA A 39 16.27 1.16 8.87
CA ALA A 39 17.39 1.17 7.92
C ALA A 39 18.45 0.09 8.20
N ARG A 40 18.62 -0.32 9.47
CA ARG A 40 19.55 -1.40 9.86
C ARG A 40 19.23 -2.78 9.26
N TYR A 41 18.02 -2.97 8.74
CA TYR A 41 17.60 -4.24 8.15
C TYR A 41 17.92 -4.35 6.65
N GLY A 42 18.57 -3.34 6.07
CA GLY A 42 18.86 -3.33 4.64
C GLY A 42 17.64 -2.97 3.80
N ASP A 43 17.66 -3.39 2.53
CA ASP A 43 16.50 -3.25 1.63
C ASP A 43 15.29 -3.97 2.24
N ILE A 44 14.20 -3.23 2.43
CA ILE A 44 12.95 -3.79 2.90
C ILE A 44 12.09 -4.15 1.70
N THR A 45 11.76 -5.44 1.58
CA THR A 45 10.78 -5.94 0.61
C THR A 45 9.39 -5.98 1.26
N VAL A 46 8.45 -5.29 0.64
CA VAL A 46 7.03 -5.26 1.01
C VAL A 46 6.24 -5.95 -0.09
N GLN A 47 5.55 -7.02 0.25
CA GLN A 47 4.61 -7.69 -0.64
C GLN A 47 3.21 -7.22 -0.29
N ILE A 48 2.45 -6.76 -1.28
CA ILE A 48 1.07 -6.32 -1.12
C ILE A 48 0.21 -7.13 -2.08
N GLU A 49 -0.85 -7.70 -1.56
CA GLU A 49 -1.90 -8.37 -2.31
C GLU A 49 -3.20 -7.59 -2.11
N GLU A 50 -3.83 -7.19 -3.21
CA GLU A 50 -5.09 -6.48 -3.22
C GLU A 50 -6.15 -7.29 -3.96
N HIS A 51 -7.35 -7.34 -3.39
CA HIS A 51 -8.53 -7.91 -4.03
C HIS A 51 -9.62 -6.86 -4.07
N TRP A 52 -10.07 -6.53 -5.28
CA TRP A 52 -11.14 -5.57 -5.54
C TRP A 52 -12.35 -6.32 -6.05
N HIS A 53 -13.50 -6.06 -5.45
CA HIS A 53 -14.78 -6.61 -5.86
C HIS A 53 -15.45 -5.72 -6.91
N GLU A 54 -16.50 -6.28 -7.50
CA GLU A 54 -17.41 -5.59 -8.42
C GLU A 54 -17.85 -4.22 -7.89
N LEU A 55 -18.05 -3.30 -8.82
CA LEU A 55 -18.69 -2.03 -8.52
C LEU A 55 -20.16 -2.30 -8.17
N VAL A 56 -20.55 -1.98 -6.93
CA VAL A 56 -21.95 -2.04 -6.50
C VAL A 56 -22.47 -0.62 -6.37
N GLY A 57 -23.30 -0.21 -7.33
CA GLY A 57 -23.73 1.18 -7.47
C GLY A 57 -22.54 2.06 -7.89
N ASP A 58 -22.16 2.99 -7.03
CA ASP A 58 -21.04 3.92 -7.21
C ASP A 58 -19.84 3.62 -6.30
N VAL A 59 -19.84 2.44 -5.65
CA VAL A 59 -18.80 2.04 -4.68
C VAL A 59 -18.11 0.75 -5.11
N ALA A 60 -16.80 0.82 -5.29
CA ALA A 60 -15.93 -0.34 -5.38
C ALA A 60 -15.30 -0.60 -4.01
N ARG A 61 -15.27 -1.88 -3.60
CA ARG A 61 -14.68 -2.31 -2.32
C ARG A 61 -13.50 -3.21 -2.59
N GLY A 62 -12.49 -3.14 -1.73
CA GLY A 62 -11.39 -4.07 -1.78
C GLY A 62 -10.83 -4.41 -0.41
N VAL A 63 -9.96 -5.41 -0.37
CA VAL A 63 -9.15 -5.77 0.78
C VAL A 63 -7.68 -5.81 0.38
N MET A 64 -6.79 -5.50 1.32
CA MET A 64 -5.35 -5.60 1.15
C MET A 64 -4.72 -6.45 2.24
N HIS A 65 -3.74 -7.24 1.84
CA HIS A 65 -2.83 -7.94 2.72
C HIS A 65 -1.40 -7.56 2.36
N GLY A 66 -0.69 -6.95 3.31
CA GLY A 66 0.71 -6.58 3.19
C GLY A 66 1.58 -7.45 4.07
N ARG A 67 2.78 -7.81 3.62
CA ARG A 67 3.78 -8.50 4.41
C ARG A 67 5.16 -7.90 4.21
N VAL A 68 5.88 -7.74 5.32
CA VAL A 68 7.30 -7.39 5.33
C VAL A 68 8.08 -8.52 6.00
N ALA A 69 8.69 -9.40 5.19
CA ALA A 69 9.32 -10.62 5.69
C ALA A 69 10.44 -10.34 6.70
N ALA A 70 11.33 -9.38 6.38
CA ALA A 70 12.49 -9.04 7.22
C ALA A 70 12.09 -8.53 8.62
N ALA A 71 10.96 -7.82 8.71
CA ALA A 71 10.47 -7.23 9.96
C ALA A 71 9.34 -8.04 10.62
N ARG A 72 8.93 -9.17 10.03
CA ARG A 72 7.75 -9.97 10.44
C ARG A 72 6.50 -9.10 10.67
N LEU A 73 6.33 -8.10 9.81
CA LEU A 73 5.16 -7.22 9.83
C LEU A 73 4.09 -7.76 8.88
N GLN A 74 2.86 -7.63 9.32
CA GLN A 74 1.66 -7.86 8.54
C GLN A 74 0.81 -6.58 8.53
N VAL A 75 0.24 -6.28 7.39
CA VAL A 75 -0.71 -5.18 7.21
C VAL A 75 -1.98 -5.78 6.66
N GLU A 76 -3.11 -5.43 7.25
CA GLU A 76 -4.41 -5.81 6.72
C GLU A 76 -5.25 -4.56 6.57
N GLY A 77 -5.99 -4.44 5.48
CA GLY A 77 -6.79 -3.26 5.22
C GLY A 77 -7.96 -3.52 4.30
N SER A 78 -8.86 -2.57 4.26
CA SER A 78 -10.01 -2.53 3.36
C SER A 78 -10.08 -1.19 2.65
N PHE A 79 -10.34 -1.26 1.35
CA PHE A 79 -10.52 -0.09 0.51
C PHE A 79 -12.00 0.15 0.23
N ARG A 80 -12.36 1.43 0.15
CA ARG A 80 -13.62 1.89 -0.42
C ARG A 80 -13.33 3.03 -1.39
N LEU A 81 -13.61 2.81 -2.66
CA LEU A 81 -13.54 3.82 -3.70
C LEU A 81 -14.96 4.21 -4.09
N ARG A 82 -15.32 5.48 -3.93
CA ARG A 82 -16.64 6.01 -4.30
C ARG A 82 -16.52 7.20 -5.25
N ALA A 83 -17.48 7.36 -6.16
CA ALA A 83 -17.59 8.58 -6.94
C ALA A 83 -17.87 9.79 -6.04
N SER A 84 -17.36 10.96 -6.42
CA SER A 84 -17.62 12.24 -5.76
C SER A 84 -17.82 13.32 -6.82
N GLY A 85 -18.80 13.11 -7.70
CA GLY A 85 -19.05 13.91 -8.89
C GLY A 85 -18.62 13.18 -10.17
N SER A 86 -18.71 13.85 -11.32
CA SER A 86 -18.48 13.25 -12.64
C SER A 86 -17.02 12.98 -12.98
N ALA A 87 -16.08 13.65 -12.30
CA ALA A 87 -14.64 13.59 -12.59
C ALA A 87 -13.78 13.42 -11.32
N ALA A 88 -14.39 13.02 -10.20
CA ALA A 88 -13.70 12.86 -8.93
C ALA A 88 -14.16 11.61 -8.20
N CYS A 89 -13.26 11.05 -7.40
CA CYS A 89 -13.54 9.93 -6.52
C CYS A 89 -12.88 10.15 -5.16
N VAL A 90 -13.40 9.44 -4.16
CA VAL A 90 -12.80 9.36 -2.83
C VAL A 90 -12.38 7.93 -2.59
N LEU A 91 -11.08 7.72 -2.38
CA LEU A 91 -10.52 6.46 -1.91
C LEU A 91 -10.33 6.55 -0.39
N SER A 92 -10.97 5.64 0.34
CA SER A 92 -10.78 5.45 1.78
C SER A 92 -10.09 4.11 2.03
N LEU A 93 -9.13 4.11 2.96
CA LEU A 93 -8.46 2.91 3.46
C LEU A 93 -8.62 2.85 4.98
N ASP A 94 -9.16 1.73 5.45
CA ASP A 94 -9.26 1.40 6.87
C ASP A 94 -8.45 0.12 7.11
N GLY A 95 -7.48 0.12 8.02
CA GLY A 95 -6.61 -1.04 8.22
C GLY A 95 -5.83 -1.07 9.52
N THR A 96 -5.12 -2.17 9.73
CA THR A 96 -4.30 -2.46 10.91
C THR A 96 -2.92 -2.94 10.50
N VAL A 97 -1.94 -2.70 11.37
CA VAL A 97 -0.55 -3.13 11.19
C VAL A 97 -0.17 -3.92 12.43
N ALA A 98 0.23 -5.17 12.24
CA ALA A 98 0.63 -6.07 13.30
C ALA A 98 2.10 -6.52 13.12
N SER A 99 2.81 -6.66 14.23
CA SER A 99 4.18 -7.18 14.27
C SER A 99 4.25 -8.41 15.14
N ALA A 100 4.84 -9.51 14.63
CA ALA A 100 5.08 -10.71 15.44
C ALA A 100 6.30 -10.58 16.37
N LEU A 101 7.11 -9.52 16.21
CA LEU A 101 8.18 -9.17 17.13
C LEU A 101 7.81 -7.89 17.88
N PRO A 102 8.16 -7.75 19.17
CA PRO A 102 8.14 -6.45 19.80
C PRO A 102 9.04 -5.54 18.97
N LEU A 103 8.43 -4.52 18.34
CA LEU A 103 9.17 -3.47 17.67
C LEU A 103 9.97 -2.78 18.76
N VAL A 104 11.26 -3.07 18.80
CA VAL A 104 12.15 -2.78 19.94
C VAL A 104 12.09 -1.28 20.27
N GLY A 105 11.22 -0.90 21.20
CA GLY A 105 11.04 0.46 21.73
C GLY A 105 9.86 1.25 21.16
N ARG A 106 9.16 1.98 22.05
CA ARG A 106 8.06 2.93 21.74
C ARG A 106 8.37 3.90 20.58
N ALA A 107 9.65 4.25 20.38
CA ALA A 107 10.08 5.14 19.30
C ALA A 107 9.93 4.52 17.90
N VAL A 108 10.10 3.19 17.78
CA VAL A 108 9.92 2.47 16.51
C VAL A 108 8.44 2.41 16.16
N GLU A 109 7.60 2.06 17.14
CA GLU A 109 6.14 2.02 16.98
C GLU A 109 5.58 3.40 16.62
N ALA A 110 6.03 4.46 17.29
CA ALA A 110 5.65 5.83 16.96
C ALA A 110 6.11 6.25 15.55
N GLY A 111 7.30 5.82 15.13
CA GLY A 111 7.81 6.06 13.78
C GLY A 111 6.94 5.39 12.71
N LEU A 112 6.60 4.11 12.88
CA LEU A 112 5.74 3.38 11.94
C LEU A 112 4.31 3.96 11.91
N ALA A 113 3.76 4.33 13.06
CA ALA A 113 2.44 4.96 13.14
C ALA A 113 2.35 6.29 12.36
N LYS A 114 3.47 7.00 12.22
CA LYS A 114 3.57 8.23 11.41
C LYS A 114 3.85 7.93 9.93
N GLU A 115 4.80 7.04 9.65
CA GLU A 115 5.29 6.80 8.29
C GLU A 115 4.33 5.99 7.42
N ILE A 116 3.51 5.12 8.01
CA ILE A 116 2.54 4.32 7.25
C ILE A 116 1.46 5.21 6.63
N PRO A 117 0.79 6.11 7.38
CA PRO A 117 -0.12 7.09 6.80
C PRO A 117 0.55 7.99 5.75
N GLU A 118 1.76 8.50 6.02
CA GLU A 118 2.47 9.36 5.06
C GLU A 118 2.86 8.61 3.78
N GLY A 119 3.31 7.36 3.91
CA GLY A 119 3.58 6.48 2.79
C GLY A 119 2.34 6.20 1.95
N PHE A 120 1.18 6.05 2.60
CA PHE A 120 -0.10 5.90 1.91
C PHE A 120 -0.52 7.18 1.18
N THR A 121 -0.39 8.35 1.82
CA THR A 121 -0.65 9.64 1.17
C THR A 121 0.20 9.82 -0.08
N ARG A 122 1.50 9.52 -0.01
CA ARG A 122 2.40 9.55 -1.18
C ARG A 122 1.94 8.60 -2.29
N ASN A 123 1.43 7.43 -1.93
CA ASN A 123 0.90 6.46 -2.91
C ASN A 123 -0.38 6.98 -3.58
N CYS A 124 -1.31 7.55 -2.81
CA CYS A 124 -2.52 8.18 -3.35
C CYS A 124 -2.20 9.35 -4.29
N GLU A 125 -1.22 10.19 -3.93
CA GLU A 125 -0.74 11.27 -4.79
C GLU A 125 -0.13 10.75 -6.09
N PHE A 126 0.68 9.70 -6.01
CA PHE A 126 1.23 9.05 -7.19
C PHE A 126 0.12 8.51 -8.10
N ILE A 127 -0.84 7.76 -7.52
CA ILE A 127 -1.96 7.19 -8.28
C ILE A 127 -2.76 8.31 -8.95
N ARG A 128 -3.07 9.40 -8.23
CA ARG A 128 -3.75 10.57 -8.78
C ARG A 128 -3.00 11.14 -9.99
N GLN A 129 -1.70 11.42 -9.83
CA GLN A 129 -0.88 11.96 -10.92
C GLN A 129 -0.76 10.99 -12.10
N TRP A 130 -0.73 9.68 -11.84
CA TRP A 130 -0.71 8.68 -12.90
C TRP A 130 -2.01 8.68 -13.69
N VAL A 131 -3.17 8.68 -13.02
CA VAL A 131 -4.49 8.77 -13.66
C VAL A 131 -4.61 10.04 -14.51
N GLU A 132 -4.20 11.19 -13.98
CA GLU A 132 -4.20 12.47 -14.71
C GLU A 132 -3.34 12.45 -15.98
N ARG A 133 -2.29 11.62 -16.04
CA ARG A 133 -1.47 11.43 -17.25
C ARG A 133 -2.07 10.44 -18.24
N GLN A 134 -3.06 9.64 -17.85
CA GLN A 134 -3.75 8.69 -18.73
C GLN A 134 -5.03 9.28 -19.37
N SER A 135 -5.53 10.40 -18.84
CA SER A 135 -6.65 11.19 -19.37
C SER A 135 -6.18 12.29 -20.31
#